data_AF-A0AAV2DFS7-F1
#
_entry.id   AF-A0AAV2DFS7-F1
#
_cell.length_a   1.000
_cell.length_b   1.000
_cell.length_c   1.000
_cell.angle_alpha   90.00
_cell.angle_beta   90.00
_cell.angle_gamma   90.00
#
_symmetry.space_group_name_H-M   'P 1'
#
loop_
_entity.id
_entity.type
_entity.pdbx_description
1 polymer ?
#
loop_
_entity_poly.entity_id
_entity_poly.type
_entity_poly.pdbx_seq_one_letter_code
_entity_poly.pdbx_strand_id
1 'polypeptide(L)' 'MDSFNKLISNVLSRRLRVVIPYLVSHNQQASVMRRHIGDAAITVFELVDSCRKSGLMFKMDIDKAFDKVNWNSSF' A
#
# COMPACT_ATOMS: atom_id res chain seq x y z
N MET A 1 7.11 21.22 -10.74
CA MET A 1 7.84 19.95 -10.51
C MET A 1 8.66 19.69 -11.76
N ASP A 2 9.94 20.04 -11.70
CA ASP A 2 10.82 20.08 -12.87
C ASP A 2 11.02 18.69 -13.49
N SER A 3 11.19 18.63 -14.80
CA SER A 3 11.34 17.38 -15.57
C SER A 3 12.47 16.49 -15.03
N PHE A 4 13.50 17.09 -14.45
CA PHE A 4 14.61 16.41 -13.80
C PHE A 4 14.19 15.65 -12.53
N ASN A 5 13.37 16.26 -11.66
CA ASN A 5 12.86 15.61 -10.45
C ASN A 5 11.94 14.41 -10.78
N LYS A 6 11.17 14.52 -11.86
CA LYS A 6 10.36 13.40 -12.37
C LYS A 6 11.24 12.23 -12.85
N LEU A 7 12.35 12.53 -13.51
CA LEU A 7 13.31 11.51 -13.95
C LEU A 7 13.91 10.76 -12.75
N ILE A 8 14.39 11.49 -11.74
CA ILE A 8 14.96 10.89 -10.52
C ILE A 8 13.91 10.03 -9.81
N SER A 9 12.69 10.56 -9.63
CA SER A 9 11.57 9.83 -9.00
C SER A 9 11.24 8.55 -9.77
N ASN A 10 11.26 8.58 -11.11
CA ASN A 10 11.02 7.40 -11.95
C ASN A 10 12.14 6.35 -11.82
N VAL A 11 13.40 6.77 -11.73
CA VAL A 11 14.52 5.85 -11.50
C VAL A 11 14.40 5.19 -10.12
N LEU A 12 14.12 5.99 -9.09
CA LEU A 12 13.97 5.51 -7.72
C LEU A 12 12.78 4.55 -7.60
N SER A 13 11.62 4.90 -8.16
CA SER A 13 10.41 4.06 -8.12
C SER A 13 10.64 2.72 -8.82
N ARG A 14 11.35 2.69 -9.95
CA ARG A 14 11.70 1.44 -10.65
C ARG A 14 12.60 0.54 -9.81
N ARG A 15 13.56 1.10 -9.06
CA ARG A 15 14.42 0.33 -8.15
C ARG A 15 13.63 -0.21 -6.96
N LEU A 16 12.85 0.65 -6.30
CA LEU A 16 12.01 0.26 -5.15
C LEU A 16 10.95 -0.77 -5.52
N ARG A 17 10.41 -0.72 -6.74
CA ARG A 17 9.40 -1.67 -7.23
C ARG A 17 9.83 -3.13 -7.10
N VAL A 18 11.13 -3.42 -7.18
CA VAL A 18 11.66 -4.78 -7.06
C VAL A 18 11.82 -5.19 -5.58
N VAL A 19 12.06 -4.23 -4.69
CA VAL A 19 12.37 -4.50 -3.27
C VAL A 19 11.11 -4.47 -2.38
N ILE A 20 10.17 -3.55 -2.66
CA ILE A 20 8.93 -3.37 -1.88
C ILE A 20 8.18 -4.69 -1.63
N PRO A 21 7.99 -5.61 -2.61
CA PRO A 21 7.27 -6.86 -2.38
C PRO A 21 7.81 -7.74 -1.26
N TYR A 22 9.11 -7.59 -0.94
CA TYR A 22 9.78 -8.34 0.13
C TYR A 22 9.78 -7.61 1.48
N LEU A 23 9.49 -6.30 1.49
CA LEU A 23 9.45 -5.48 2.71
C LEU A 23 8.05 -5.41 3.32
N VAL A 24 7.01 -5.51 2.51
CA VAL A 24 5.62 -5.37 2.95
C VAL A 24 4.94 -6.73 3.14
N SER A 25 3.92 -6.76 3.99
CA SER A 25 3.11 -7.96 4.21
C SER A 25 2.50 -8.47 2.91
N HIS A 26 2.29 -9.79 2.82
CA HIS A 26 1.61 -10.45 1.70
C HIS A 26 0.18 -9.93 1.51
N ASN A 27 -0.46 -9.48 2.59
CA ASN A 27 -1.84 -8.97 2.56
C ASN A 27 -1.95 -7.51 2.08
N GLN A 28 -0.83 -6.82 1.85
CA GLN A 28 -0.85 -5.45 1.34
C GLN A 28 -1.05 -5.45 -0.18
N GLN A 29 -2.27 -5.20 -0.65
CA GLN A 29 -2.59 -5.33 -2.07
C GLN A 29 -2.28 -4.07 -2.90
N ALA A 30 -2.32 -2.88 -2.28
CA ALA A 30 -2.08 -1.62 -2.99
C ALA A 30 -0.59 -1.28 -3.13
N SER A 31 -0.24 -0.67 -4.27
CA SER A 31 1.10 -0.11 -4.54
C SER A 31 2.26 -1.11 -4.57
N VAL A 32 1.96 -2.41 -4.73
CA VAL A 32 2.96 -3.47 -4.87
C VAL A 32 2.89 -4.05 -6.29
N MET A 33 4.06 -4.30 -6.89
CA MET A 33 4.11 -4.94 -8.20
C MET A 33 3.48 -6.33 -8.16
N ARG A 34 2.68 -6.67 -9.20
CA ARG A 34 1.97 -7.95 -9.36
C ARG A 34 0.85 -8.21 -8.33
N ARG A 35 0.34 -7.17 -7.65
CA ARG A 35 -0.89 -7.27 -6.84
C ARG A 35 -1.94 -6.37 -7.47
N HIS A 36 -3.14 -6.92 -7.68
CA HIS A 36 -4.24 -6.21 -8.33
C HIS A 36 -5.28 -5.77 -7.31
N ILE A 37 -6.00 -4.67 -7.61
CA ILE A 37 -7.08 -4.18 -6.74
C ILE A 37 -8.23 -5.19 -6.60
N GLY A 38 -8.42 -6.05 -7.61
CA GLY A 38 -9.40 -7.14 -7.58
C GLY A 38 -9.08 -8.16 -6.49
N ASP A 39 -7.80 -8.49 -6.28
CA ASP A 39 -7.37 -9.41 -5.22
C ASP A 39 -7.77 -8.86 -3.85
N ALA A 40 -7.60 -7.55 -3.65
CA ALA A 40 -8.05 -6.87 -2.43
C ALA A 40 -9.56 -6.95 -2.21
N ALA A 41 -10.35 -6.75 -3.28
CA ALA A 41 -11.80 -6.81 -3.20
C ALA A 41 -12.29 -8.22 -2.84
N ILE A 42 -11.67 -9.26 -3.41
CA ILE A 42 -11.96 -10.66 -3.09
C ILE A 42 -11.63 -10.95 -1.61
N THR A 43 -10.43 -10.59 -1.16
CA THR A 43 -10.03 -10.77 0.25
C THR A 43 -11.00 -10.08 1.22
N VAL A 44 -11.44 -8.85 0.90
CA VAL A 44 -12.42 -8.13 1.71
C VAL A 44 -13.77 -8.84 1.71
N PHE A 45 -14.23 -9.35 0.57
CA PHE A 45 -15.49 -10.07 0.47
C PHE A 45 -15.50 -11.35 1.33
N GLU A 46 -14.41 -12.13 1.27
CA GLU A 46 -14.21 -13.31 2.11
C GLU A 46 -14.17 -12.97 3.61
N LEU A 47 -13.49 -11.88 3.96
CA LEU A 47 -13.44 -11.37 5.34
C LEU A 47 -14.83 -10.95 5.85
N VAL A 48 -15.62 -10.28 5.02
CA VAL A 48 -16.98 -9.87 5.36
C VAL A 48 -17.89 -11.08 5.58
N ASP A 49 -17.83 -12.08 4.69
CA ASP A 49 -18.61 -13.31 4.84
C ASP A 49 -18.22 -14.08 6.12
N SER A 50 -16.93 -14.16 6.41
CA SER A 50 -16.41 -14.77 7.64
C SER A 50 -16.88 -14.02 8.90
N CYS A 51 -16.77 -12.68 8.91
CA CYS A 51 -17.19 -11.86 10.04
C CYS A 51 -18.69 -11.89 10.29
N ARG A 52 -19.52 -12.17 9.27
CA ARG A 52 -20.98 -12.25 9.42
C ARG A 52 -21.42 -13.36 10.40
N LYS A 53 -20.59 -14.38 10.60
CA LYS A 53 -20.89 -15.52 11.49
C LYS A 53 -20.64 -15.20 12.97
N SER A 54 -19.57 -14.47 13.29
CA SER A 54 -19.22 -14.08 14.68
C SER A 54 -17.96 -13.20 14.76
N GLY A 55 -17.78 -12.24 13.85
CA GLY A 55 -16.58 -11.39 13.80
C GLY A 55 -16.87 -9.89 13.85
N LEU A 56 -15.84 -9.13 14.21
CA LEU A 56 -15.82 -7.67 14.13
C LEU A 56 -14.84 -7.25 13.03
N MET A 57 -15.26 -6.30 12.18
CA MET A 57 -14.41 -5.73 11.14
C MET A 57 -14.12 -4.27 11.44
N PHE A 58 -12.85 -3.89 11.36
CA PHE A 58 -12.42 -2.51 11.53
C PHE A 58 -11.93 -1.94 10.19
N LYS A 59 -12.50 -0.80 9.79
CA LYS A 59 -12.03 -0.03 8.64
C LYS A 59 -11.19 1.14 9.14
N MET A 60 -9.91 1.13 8.83
CA MET A 60 -9.00 2.24 9.11
C MET A 60 -8.71 3.01 7.82
N ASP A 61 -8.74 4.34 7.90
CA ASP A 61 -8.32 5.23 6.83
C ASP A 61 -7.38 6.29 7.41
N ILE A 62 -6.34 6.67 6.66
CA ILE A 62 -5.34 7.64 7.10
C ILE A 62 -5.49 8.90 6.24
N ASP A 63 -6.08 9.93 6.82
CA ASP A 63 -6.23 11.22 6.16
C ASP A 63 -4.85 11.82 5.82
N LYS A 64 -4.63 12.16 4.54
CA LYS A 64 -3.39 12.74 3.99
C LYS A 64 -2.11 12.02 4.46
N ALA A 65 -2.08 10.70 4.27
CA ALA A 65 -0.98 9.85 4.73
C ALA A 65 0.43 10.36 4.40
N PHE A 66 0.65 10.93 3.20
CA PHE A 66 1.96 11.44 2.80
C PHE A 66 2.34 12.78 3.46
N ASP A 67 1.36 13.60 3.82
CA ASP A 67 1.60 14.90 4.47
C ASP A 67 1.90 14.72 5.96
N LYS A 68 1.38 13.64 6.57
CA LYS A 68 1.51 13.33 7.99
C LYS A 68 2.74 12.50 8.34
N VAL A 69 3.59 12.18 7.35
CA VAL A 69 4.85 11.47 7.61
C VAL A 69 5.77 12.38 8.45
N ASN A 70 6.25 11.88 9.58
CA ASN A 70 7.30 12.56 10.33
C ASN A 70 8.66 12.33 9.68
N TRP A 71 9.09 13.28 8.86
CA TRP A 71 10.35 13.22 8.13
C TRP A 71 11.59 13.32 9.03
N ASN A 72 11.46 13.85 10.25
CA ASN A 72 12.58 13.96 11.20
C ASN A 72 12.99 12.61 11.81
N SER A 73 12.13 11.59 11.72
CA SER A 73 12.43 10.23 12.19
C SER A 73 12.94 9.29 11.09
N SER A 74 13.14 9.80 9.87
CA SER A 74 13.60 8.97 8.74
C SER A 74 15.13 8.81 8.67
N PHE A 75 15.86 9.19 9.73
CA PHE A 75 17.26 8.88 9.97
C PHE A 75 17.54 8.70 11.47
#